data_AF-A0A239ZDN1-F1
#
_entry.id   AF-A0A239ZDN1-F1
#
_cell.length_a   1.000
_cell.length_b   1.000
_cell.length_c   1.000
_cell.angle_alpha   90.00
_cell.angle_beta   90.00
_cell.angle_gamma   90.00
#
_symmetry.space_group_name_H-M   'P 1'
#
loop_
_entity.id
_entity.type
_entity.pdbx_description
1 polymer ?
#
loop_
_entity_poly.entity_id
_entity_poly.type
_entity_poly.pdbx_seq_one_letter_code
_entity_poly.pdbx_strand_id
1 'polypeptide(L)'
;MESFYCVRNPYLTRSSVVNFISIFLCVFIVKIKDNFDLIPTYIWAYIIFSLIMWILSILISTGYLFDNKGKFNLLYLNFYLIFNIVFGLLIPLNTSLIYFIQMSGEPNADMLYWYINLVILIVNILGLYLFSVIEFEIYNLKNKIIKYIGILLVICSELALFYLYITAPTVDEAYKGFMFEGLFLFAVDLIIARMFLHYSIAKDEINGMD
;
A
#
# COMPACT_ATOMS: atom_id res chain seq x y z
N MET A 1 9.90 -22.15 -9.83
CA MET A 1 8.98 -21.41 -10.73
C MET A 1 7.70 -20.98 -10.04
N GLU A 2 7.08 -21.79 -9.17
CA GLU A 2 5.86 -21.41 -8.43
C GLU A 2 6.04 -20.14 -7.57
N SER A 3 7.22 -19.97 -6.95
CA SER A 3 7.63 -18.77 -6.19
C SER A 3 7.55 -17.49 -7.03
N PHE A 4 8.02 -17.53 -8.29
CA PHE A 4 7.91 -16.42 -9.24
C PHE A 4 6.44 -16.08 -9.54
N TYR A 5 5.57 -17.08 -9.70
CA TYR A 5 4.14 -16.84 -9.89
C TYR A 5 3.48 -16.25 -8.63
N CYS A 6 3.92 -16.63 -7.43
CA CYS A 6 3.45 -16.01 -6.19
C CYS A 6 3.82 -14.52 -6.09
N VAL A 7 4.98 -14.11 -6.60
CA VAL A 7 5.40 -12.69 -6.65
C VAL A 7 4.74 -11.95 -7.83
N ARG A 8 4.50 -12.62 -8.96
CA ARG A 8 3.84 -12.03 -10.14
C ARG A 8 2.33 -11.81 -9.93
N ASN A 9 1.66 -12.75 -9.28
CA ASN A 9 0.20 -12.81 -9.17
C ASN A 9 -0.34 -12.66 -7.72
N PRO A 10 0.23 -11.82 -6.84
CA PRO A 10 -0.32 -11.71 -5.51
C PRO A 10 -1.66 -11.00 -5.54
N TYR A 11 -2.46 -11.34 -4.54
CA TYR A 11 -3.83 -10.89 -4.34
C TYR A 11 -3.96 -9.36 -4.26
N LEU A 12 -2.87 -8.62 -4.00
CA LEU A 12 -2.85 -7.17 -3.86
C LEU A 12 -3.17 -6.44 -5.16
N THR A 13 -2.67 -6.92 -6.31
CA THR A 13 -2.96 -6.38 -7.64
C THR A 13 -4.44 -6.55 -7.99
N ARG A 14 -5.07 -7.67 -7.58
CA ARG A 14 -6.52 -7.88 -7.77
C ARG A 14 -7.36 -7.11 -6.74
N SER A 15 -6.86 -6.95 -5.51
CA SER A 15 -7.55 -6.23 -4.44
C SER A 15 -7.59 -4.71 -4.68
N SER A 16 -6.58 -4.15 -5.37
CA SER A 16 -6.59 -2.73 -5.77
C SER A 16 -7.74 -2.38 -6.74
N VAL A 17 -8.21 -3.34 -7.55
CA VAL A 17 -9.38 -3.18 -8.44
C VAL A 17 -10.67 -2.99 -7.64
N VAL A 18 -10.85 -3.72 -6.53
CA VAL A 18 -12.03 -3.61 -5.67
C VAL A 18 -12.05 -2.25 -4.98
N ASN A 19 -10.89 -1.77 -4.53
CA ASN A 19 -10.79 -0.44 -3.91
C ASN A 19 -11.09 0.72 -4.87
N PHE A 20 -10.75 0.60 -6.15
CA PHE A 20 -11.11 1.61 -7.16
C PHE A 20 -12.63 1.82 -7.27
N ILE A 21 -13.41 0.73 -7.21
CA ILE A 21 -14.87 0.79 -7.23
C ILE A 21 -15.41 1.50 -5.98
N SER A 22 -14.81 1.24 -4.82
CA SER A 22 -15.19 1.90 -3.56
C SER A 22 -14.92 3.40 -3.57
N ILE A 23 -13.80 3.87 -4.16
CA ILE A 23 -13.53 5.31 -4.35
C ILE A 23 -14.55 5.94 -5.29
N PHE A 24 -14.84 5.30 -6.43
CA PHE A 24 -15.79 5.82 -7.41
C PHE A 24 -17.17 6.02 -6.77
N LEU A 25 -17.60 5.08 -5.91
CA LEU A 25 -18.83 5.20 -5.13
C LEU A 25 -18.76 6.35 -4.11
N CYS A 26 -17.65 6.56 -3.41
CA CYS A 26 -17.48 7.66 -2.46
C CYS A 26 -17.53 9.04 -3.15
N VAL A 27 -16.85 9.21 -4.28
CA VAL A 27 -16.89 10.45 -5.08
C VAL A 27 -18.29 10.70 -5.64
N PHE A 28 -18.99 9.64 -6.05
CA PHE A 28 -20.37 9.73 -6.53
C PHE A 28 -21.34 10.17 -5.41
N ILE A 29 -21.12 9.73 -4.16
CA ILE A 29 -21.90 10.16 -2.99
C ILE A 29 -21.67 11.64 -2.69
N VAL A 30 -20.42 12.14 -2.80
CA VAL A 30 -20.12 13.58 -2.64
C VAL A 30 -20.80 14.41 -3.74
N LYS A 31 -20.87 13.88 -4.97
CA LYS A 31 -21.58 14.51 -6.09
C LYS A 31 -23.09 14.65 -5.84
N ILE A 32 -23.72 13.67 -5.19
CA ILE A 32 -25.15 13.73 -4.83
C ILE A 32 -25.43 14.85 -3.81
N LYS A 33 -24.43 15.26 -3.02
CA LYS A 33 -24.55 16.33 -2.02
C LYS A 33 -24.24 17.75 -2.55
N ASP A 34 -24.05 17.96 -3.86
CA ASP A 34 -23.74 19.27 -4.49
C ASP A 34 -22.52 20.02 -3.91
N ASN A 35 -21.57 19.32 -3.29
CA ASN A 35 -20.40 19.90 -2.61
C ASN A 35 -19.10 19.83 -3.44
N PHE A 36 -19.18 19.84 -4.78
CA PHE A 36 -18.02 19.57 -5.64
C PHE A 36 -16.89 20.60 -5.49
N ASP A 37 -17.25 21.86 -5.27
CA ASP A 37 -16.30 22.97 -5.11
C ASP A 37 -15.54 22.95 -3.77
N LEU A 38 -15.97 22.10 -2.83
CA LEU A 38 -15.35 21.94 -1.51
C LEU A 38 -14.34 20.77 -1.46
N ILE A 39 -14.19 20.00 -2.55
CA ILE A 39 -13.27 18.85 -2.56
C ILE A 39 -11.82 19.37 -2.66
N PRO A 40 -10.96 19.09 -1.65
CA PRO A 40 -9.57 19.52 -1.67
C PRO A 40 -8.78 18.92 -2.84
N THR A 41 -7.80 19.68 -3.34
CA THR A 41 -6.93 19.28 -4.46
C THR A 41 -6.15 17.99 -4.21
N TYR A 42 -5.82 17.67 -2.96
CA TYR A 42 -5.12 16.42 -2.64
C TYR A 42 -6.00 15.18 -2.87
N ILE A 43 -7.34 15.29 -2.72
CA ILE A 43 -8.28 14.20 -3.04
C ILE A 43 -8.31 13.97 -4.56
N TRP A 44 -8.28 15.04 -5.36
CA TRP A 44 -8.17 14.94 -6.82
C TRP A 44 -6.86 14.28 -7.26
N ALA A 45 -5.74 14.70 -6.70
CA ALA A 45 -4.44 14.09 -6.97
C ALA A 45 -4.45 12.59 -6.63
N TYR A 46 -5.07 12.22 -5.52
CA TYR A 46 -5.25 10.84 -5.13
C TYR A 46 -6.10 10.03 -6.12
N ILE A 47 -7.24 10.57 -6.57
CA ILE A 47 -8.12 9.89 -7.53
C ILE A 47 -7.38 9.61 -8.83
N ILE A 48 -6.67 10.61 -9.36
CA ILE A 48 -5.89 10.48 -10.60
C ILE A 48 -4.80 9.43 -10.44
N PHE A 49 -4.04 9.49 -9.33
CA PHE A 49 -3.00 8.52 -9.02
C PHE A 49 -3.56 7.10 -8.93
N SER A 50 -4.66 6.91 -8.21
CA SER A 50 -5.32 5.61 -8.05
C SER A 50 -5.82 5.05 -9.38
N LEU A 51 -6.31 5.89 -10.29
CA LEU A 51 -6.73 5.48 -11.62
C LEU A 51 -5.54 5.00 -12.48
N ILE A 52 -4.42 5.72 -12.44
CA ILE A 52 -3.18 5.30 -13.12
C ILE A 52 -2.71 3.95 -12.58
N MET A 53 -2.67 3.81 -11.25
CA MET A 53 -2.26 2.57 -10.59
C MET A 53 -3.20 1.41 -10.97
N TRP A 54 -4.50 1.66 -11.06
CA TRP A 54 -5.47 0.65 -11.51
C TRP A 54 -5.22 0.17 -12.94
N ILE A 55 -4.97 1.08 -13.88
CA ILE A 55 -4.63 0.72 -15.27
C ILE A 55 -3.36 -0.14 -15.29
N LEU A 56 -2.32 0.28 -14.56
CA LEU A 56 -1.07 -0.49 -14.44
C LEU A 56 -1.32 -1.89 -13.86
N SER A 57 -2.17 -1.99 -12.84
CA SER A 57 -2.57 -3.27 -12.21
C SER A 57 -3.14 -4.25 -13.24
N ILE A 58 -4.08 -3.79 -14.07
CA ILE A 58 -4.70 -4.60 -15.12
C ILE A 58 -3.66 -5.02 -16.15
N LEU A 59 -2.85 -4.09 -16.64
CA LEU A 59 -1.84 -4.37 -17.66
C LEU A 59 -0.78 -5.38 -17.18
N ILE A 60 -0.38 -5.30 -15.91
CA ILE A 60 0.56 -6.25 -15.28
C ILE A 60 -0.11 -7.62 -15.08
N SER A 61 -1.34 -7.64 -14.54
CA SER A 61 -2.05 -8.90 -14.24
C SER A 61 -2.44 -9.70 -15.49
N THR A 62 -2.79 -9.01 -16.58
CA THR A 62 -3.07 -9.61 -17.89
C THR A 62 -1.80 -10.04 -18.63
N GLY A 63 -0.62 -9.71 -18.10
CA GLY A 63 0.67 -10.00 -18.72
C GLY A 63 0.96 -9.13 -19.95
N TYR A 64 0.20 -8.06 -20.19
CA TYR A 64 0.48 -7.13 -21.28
C TYR A 64 1.77 -6.33 -21.02
N LEU A 65 1.96 -5.88 -19.77
CA LEU A 65 3.22 -5.32 -19.28
C LEU A 65 4.06 -6.44 -18.65
N PHE A 66 5.35 -6.46 -18.98
CA PHE A 66 6.34 -7.42 -18.47
C PHE A 66 6.04 -8.89 -18.85
N ASP A 67 5.53 -9.09 -20.07
CA ASP A 67 5.26 -10.43 -20.63
C ASP A 67 6.56 -11.25 -20.72
N ASN A 68 6.76 -12.11 -19.73
CA ASN A 68 7.84 -13.07 -19.75
C ASN A 68 7.42 -14.26 -20.62
N LYS A 69 7.75 -14.17 -21.91
CA LYS A 69 7.79 -15.28 -22.87
C LYS A 69 8.85 -16.33 -22.48
N GLY A 70 8.75 -16.88 -21.26
CA GLY A 70 9.59 -17.95 -20.74
C GLY A 70 10.95 -17.56 -20.14
N LYS A 71 11.32 -16.27 -20.07
CA LYS A 71 12.60 -15.84 -19.47
C LYS A 71 12.40 -15.27 -18.06
N PHE A 72 12.69 -16.06 -17.03
CA PHE A 72 12.69 -15.57 -15.64
C PHE A 72 13.89 -14.63 -15.45
N ASN A 73 13.64 -13.34 -15.21
CA ASN A 73 14.67 -12.32 -15.03
C ASN A 73 14.43 -11.56 -13.73
N LEU A 74 15.52 -11.35 -12.99
CA LEU A 74 15.58 -10.63 -11.72
C LEU A 74 15.04 -9.19 -11.83
N LEU A 75 15.23 -8.53 -12.98
CA LEU A 75 14.67 -7.20 -13.24
C LEU A 75 13.14 -7.19 -13.18
N TYR A 76 12.48 -8.17 -13.80
CA TYR A 76 11.01 -8.27 -13.73
C TYR A 76 10.54 -8.65 -12.33
N LEU A 77 11.26 -9.56 -11.65
CA LEU A 77 10.95 -9.92 -10.28
C LEU A 77 10.96 -8.70 -9.34
N ASN A 78 11.93 -7.79 -9.51
CA ASN A 78 11.99 -6.52 -8.78
C ASN A 78 10.80 -5.62 -9.08
N PHE A 79 10.43 -5.46 -10.36
CA PHE A 79 9.26 -4.68 -10.73
C PHE A 79 7.98 -5.22 -10.09
N TYR A 80 7.76 -6.54 -10.16
CA TYR A 80 6.59 -7.15 -9.53
C TYR A 80 6.56 -6.86 -8.02
N LEU A 81 7.66 -7.05 -7.29
CA LEU A 81 7.74 -6.74 -5.86
C LEU A 81 7.37 -5.28 -5.56
N ILE A 82 7.95 -4.32 -6.29
CA ILE A 82 7.67 -2.89 -6.12
C ILE A 82 6.19 -2.60 -6.35
N PHE A 83 5.62 -3.07 -7.46
CA PHE A 83 4.22 -2.86 -7.77
C PHE A 83 3.30 -3.42 -6.69
N ASN A 84 3.59 -4.61 -6.17
CA ASN A 84 2.77 -5.21 -5.13
C ASN A 84 2.84 -4.46 -3.80
N ILE A 85 3.99 -3.90 -3.44
CA ILE A 85 4.12 -3.03 -2.26
C ILE A 85 3.25 -1.78 -2.44
N VAL A 86 3.35 -1.12 -3.61
CA VAL A 86 2.54 0.08 -3.90
C VAL A 86 1.04 -0.25 -3.91
N PHE A 87 0.64 -1.37 -4.53
CA PHE A 87 -0.76 -1.82 -4.50
C PHE A 87 -1.24 -2.20 -3.10
N GLY A 88 -0.36 -2.78 -2.28
CA GLY A 88 -0.62 -3.05 -0.88
C GLY A 88 -0.98 -1.80 -0.11
N LEU A 89 -0.15 -0.75 -0.20
CA LEU A 89 -0.40 0.53 0.47
C LEU A 89 -1.69 1.23 0.04
N LEU A 90 -2.08 1.06 -1.21
CA LEU A 90 -3.31 1.70 -1.68
C LEU A 90 -4.50 1.21 -0.85
N ILE A 91 -4.49 0.00 -0.28
CA ILE A 91 -5.59 -0.53 0.53
C ILE A 91 -5.83 0.27 1.83
N PRO A 92 -4.85 0.40 2.76
CA PRO A 92 -5.02 1.23 3.95
C PRO A 92 -5.28 2.70 3.59
N LEU A 93 -4.55 3.25 2.61
CA LEU A 93 -4.75 4.63 2.17
C LEU A 93 -6.18 4.87 1.64
N ASN A 94 -6.74 3.91 0.91
CA ASN A 94 -8.14 3.93 0.47
C ASN A 94 -9.14 3.98 1.62
N THR A 95 -8.86 3.25 2.68
CA THR A 95 -9.72 3.16 3.85
C THR A 95 -9.72 4.49 4.61
N SER A 96 -8.56 5.13 4.72
CA SER A 96 -8.39 6.44 5.34
C SER A 96 -9.16 7.55 4.63
N LEU A 97 -9.40 7.44 3.32
CA LEU A 97 -10.11 8.46 2.55
C LEU A 97 -11.52 8.74 3.01
N ILE A 98 -12.17 7.78 3.67
CA ILE A 98 -13.48 8.01 4.29
C ILE A 98 -13.39 9.19 5.26
N TYR A 99 -12.33 9.24 6.08
CA TYR A 99 -12.08 10.35 6.99
C TYR A 99 -11.87 11.67 6.22
N PHE A 100 -10.99 11.68 5.21
CA PHE A 100 -10.63 12.90 4.49
C PHE A 100 -11.76 13.46 3.61
N ILE A 101 -12.64 12.60 3.11
CA ILE A 101 -13.84 13.02 2.38
C ILE A 101 -14.88 13.57 3.36
N GLN A 102 -15.01 13.02 4.56
CA GLN A 102 -15.98 13.54 5.53
C GLN A 102 -15.52 14.87 6.16
N MET A 103 -14.21 15.07 6.29
CA MET A 103 -13.61 16.32 6.74
C MET A 103 -13.45 17.37 5.63
N SER A 104 -13.80 17.04 4.38
CA SER A 104 -13.68 17.99 3.25
C SER A 104 -14.62 19.17 3.46
N GLY A 105 -14.06 20.34 3.76
CA GLY A 105 -14.81 21.55 4.09
C GLY A 105 -14.30 22.28 5.33
N GLU A 106 -13.45 21.65 6.16
CA GLU A 106 -12.73 22.33 7.25
C GLU A 106 -11.29 22.68 6.81
N PRO A 107 -11.00 23.96 6.47
CA PRO A 107 -9.70 24.34 5.94
C PRO A 107 -8.58 24.24 7.01
N ASN A 108 -7.49 23.55 6.64
CA ASN A 108 -6.15 23.44 7.27
C ASN A 108 -5.89 22.21 8.15
N ALA A 109 -6.90 21.63 8.81
CA ALA A 109 -6.68 20.44 9.63
C ALA A 109 -6.57 19.18 8.75
N ASP A 110 -7.48 19.04 7.78
CA ASP A 110 -7.61 17.93 6.84
C ASP A 110 -6.30 17.59 6.10
N MET A 111 -5.63 18.60 5.54
CA MET A 111 -4.40 18.47 4.76
C MET A 111 -3.20 18.06 5.63
N LEU A 112 -3.12 18.55 6.87
CA LEU A 112 -2.06 18.15 7.81
C LEU A 112 -2.18 16.65 8.14
N TYR A 113 -3.37 16.18 8.49
CA TYR A 113 -3.61 14.76 8.77
C TYR A 113 -3.36 13.87 7.55
N TRP A 114 -3.61 14.38 6.34
CA TRP A 114 -3.29 13.67 5.10
C TRP A 114 -1.79 13.44 4.96
N TYR A 115 -0.97 14.48 5.19
CA TYR A 115 0.49 14.36 5.15
C TYR A 115 1.03 13.46 6.25
N ILE A 116 0.51 13.59 7.48
CA ILE A 116 0.89 12.69 8.59
C ILE A 116 0.59 11.24 8.19
N ASN A 117 -0.58 10.98 7.61
CA ASN A 117 -0.94 9.63 7.20
C ASN A 117 0.02 9.06 6.13
N LEU A 118 0.34 9.85 5.10
CA LEU A 118 1.32 9.44 4.09
C LEU A 118 2.70 9.13 4.70
N VAL A 119 3.16 9.93 5.66
CA VAL A 119 4.43 9.68 6.36
C VAL A 119 4.37 8.37 7.14
N ILE A 120 3.27 8.09 7.85
CA ILE A 120 3.07 6.84 8.59
C ILE A 120 3.19 5.62 7.67
N LEU A 121 2.53 5.65 6.51
CA LEU A 121 2.56 4.57 5.52
C LEU A 121 3.96 4.38 4.90
N ILE A 122 4.68 5.48 4.62
CA ILE A 122 6.06 5.42 4.10
C ILE A 122 7.00 4.81 5.15
N VAL A 123 6.90 5.25 6.41
CA VAL A 123 7.69 4.70 7.52
C VAL A 123 7.40 3.22 7.73
N ASN A 124 6.14 2.80 7.60
CA ASN A 124 5.75 1.40 7.70
C ASN A 124 6.47 0.54 6.66
N ILE A 125 6.42 0.92 5.37
CA ILE A 125 7.11 0.14 4.32
C ILE A 125 8.62 0.12 4.53
N LEU A 126 9.21 1.25 4.90
CA LEU A 126 10.64 1.29 5.18
C LEU A 126 10.99 0.28 6.28
N GLY A 127 10.18 0.24 7.35
CA GLY A 127 10.29 -0.75 8.40
C GLY A 127 10.17 -2.18 7.87
N LEU A 128 9.14 -2.45 7.09
CA LEU A 128 8.85 -3.77 6.55
C LEU A 128 9.91 -4.24 5.55
N TYR A 129 10.45 -3.35 4.74
CA TYR A 129 11.56 -3.61 3.82
C TYR A 129 12.82 -3.97 4.59
N LEU A 130 13.21 -3.16 5.59
CA LEU A 130 14.40 -3.43 6.42
C LEU A 130 14.28 -4.76 7.16
N PHE A 131 13.12 -5.05 7.73
CA PHE A 131 12.82 -6.32 8.36
C PHE A 131 12.96 -7.48 7.36
N SER A 132 12.24 -7.40 6.24
CA SER A 132 12.10 -8.52 5.29
C SER A 132 13.41 -8.83 4.56
N VAL A 133 14.18 -7.82 4.16
CA VAL A 133 15.47 -8.02 3.49
C VAL A 133 16.46 -8.79 4.35
N ILE A 134 16.41 -8.59 5.67
CA ILE A 134 17.32 -9.24 6.62
C ILE A 134 16.78 -10.60 7.06
N GLU A 135 15.49 -10.68 7.38
CA GLU A 135 14.86 -11.93 7.84
C GLU A 135 14.91 -13.01 6.76
N PHE A 136 14.73 -12.63 5.49
CA PHE A 136 14.79 -13.56 4.37
C PHE A 136 16.14 -13.58 3.65
N GLU A 137 17.18 -12.94 4.22
CA GLU A 137 18.56 -12.93 3.69
C GLU A 137 18.70 -12.53 2.21
N ILE A 138 17.82 -11.67 1.69
CA ILE A 138 17.70 -11.36 0.26
C ILE A 138 19.03 -10.91 -0.38
N TYR A 139 19.88 -10.20 0.38
CA TYR A 139 21.21 -9.75 -0.08
C TYR A 139 22.36 -10.36 0.74
N ASN A 140 22.15 -11.53 1.37
CA ASN A 140 23.11 -12.13 2.32
C ASN A 140 23.48 -11.19 3.48
N LEU A 141 22.60 -10.25 3.83
CA LEU A 141 22.80 -9.30 4.92
C LEU A 141 22.31 -9.91 6.23
N LYS A 142 23.20 -10.06 7.22
CA LYS A 142 22.88 -10.61 8.55
C LYS A 142 23.09 -9.56 9.63
N ASN A 143 22.24 -8.53 9.65
CA ASN A 143 22.32 -7.46 10.65
C ASN A 143 21.07 -7.43 11.56
N LYS A 144 21.17 -8.04 12.74
CA LYS A 144 20.06 -8.12 13.70
C LYS A 144 19.58 -6.74 14.18
N ILE A 145 20.46 -5.74 14.26
CA ILE A 145 20.09 -4.39 14.71
C ILE A 145 19.14 -3.74 13.71
N ILE A 146 19.50 -3.77 12.42
CA ILE A 146 18.65 -3.18 11.37
C ILE A 146 17.31 -3.93 11.29
N LYS A 147 17.30 -5.24 11.51
CA LYS A 147 16.05 -6.01 11.61
C LYS A 147 15.13 -5.49 12.71
N TYR A 148 15.65 -5.27 13.92
CA TYR A 148 14.87 -4.75 15.03
C TYR A 148 14.42 -3.31 14.81
N ILE A 149 15.23 -2.47 14.16
CA ILE A 149 14.81 -1.13 13.71
C ILE A 149 13.63 -1.26 12.75
N GLY A 150 13.68 -2.20 11.80
CA GLY A 150 12.58 -2.46 10.88
C GLY A 150 11.27 -2.81 11.59
N ILE A 151 11.33 -3.75 12.55
CA ILE A 151 10.17 -4.13 13.37
C ILE A 151 9.65 -2.94 14.19
N LEU A 152 10.55 -2.14 14.78
CA LEU A 152 10.17 -0.95 15.55
C LEU A 152 9.39 0.03 14.68
N LEU A 153 9.84 0.29 13.44
CA LEU A 153 9.17 1.22 12.53
C LEU A 153 7.76 0.75 12.16
N VAL A 154 7.58 -0.55 11.88
CA VAL A 154 6.25 -1.13 11.60
C VAL A 154 5.31 -0.94 12.80
N ILE A 155 5.77 -1.27 14.01
CA ILE A 155 4.98 -1.09 15.23
C ILE A 155 4.66 0.38 15.49
N CYS A 156 5.63 1.29 15.30
CA CYS A 156 5.42 2.72 15.47
C CYS A 156 4.38 3.27 14.48
N SER A 157 4.35 2.78 13.24
CA SER A 157 3.34 3.18 12.27
C SER A 157 1.94 2.74 12.67
N GLU A 158 1.77 1.51 13.15
CA GLU A 158 0.48 1.02 13.67
C GLU A 158 0.01 1.82 14.88
N LEU A 159 0.92 2.10 15.82
CA LEU A 159 0.61 2.94 16.98
C LEU A 159 0.29 4.38 16.59
N ALA A 160 0.91 4.91 15.54
CA ALA A 160 0.62 6.24 15.02
C ALA A 160 -0.77 6.31 14.39
N LEU A 161 -1.22 5.29 13.67
CA LEU A 161 -2.61 5.21 13.18
C LEU A 161 -3.62 5.13 14.33
N PHE A 162 -3.31 4.34 15.37
CA PHE A 162 -4.14 4.29 16.57
C PHE A 162 -4.18 5.64 17.31
N TYR A 163 -3.07 6.37 17.33
CA TYR A 163 -3.04 7.73 17.86
C TYR A 163 -3.94 8.66 17.05
N LEU A 164 -3.88 8.62 15.71
CA LEU A 164 -4.78 9.39 14.85
C LEU A 164 -6.25 9.04 15.07
N TYR A 165 -6.58 7.76 15.26
CA TYR A 165 -7.92 7.31 15.61
C TYR A 165 -8.48 8.00 16.86
N ILE A 166 -7.63 8.35 17.84
CA ILE A 166 -8.04 9.01 19.09
C ILE A 166 -8.04 10.54 18.96
N THR A 167 -7.05 11.11 18.26
CA THR A 167 -6.78 12.56 18.33
C THR A 167 -7.24 13.35 17.12
N ALA A 168 -7.48 12.70 15.99
CA ALA A 168 -7.89 13.40 14.78
C ALA A 168 -9.26 14.08 14.99
N PRO A 169 -9.44 15.32 14.50
CA PRO A 169 -10.73 16.01 14.54
C PRO A 169 -11.76 15.25 13.69
N THR A 170 -12.99 15.13 14.14
CA THR A 170 -13.96 14.23 13.51
C THR A 170 -15.32 14.91 13.37
N VAL A 171 -15.92 14.77 12.19
CA VAL A 171 -17.34 14.93 11.95
C VAL A 171 -17.93 13.53 11.76
N ASP A 172 -19.06 13.21 12.38
CA ASP A 172 -19.83 11.97 12.16
C ASP A 172 -19.00 10.66 12.12
N GLU A 173 -18.40 10.28 13.26
CA GLU A 173 -17.64 9.03 13.44
C GLU A 173 -16.49 8.78 12.43
N ALA A 174 -16.08 9.80 11.66
CA ALA A 174 -15.03 9.72 10.63
C ALA A 174 -13.71 9.10 11.12
N TYR A 175 -13.38 9.28 12.41
CA TYR A 175 -12.17 8.75 13.03
C TYR A 175 -12.04 7.23 12.90
N LYS A 176 -13.17 6.49 12.79
CA LYS A 176 -13.16 5.04 12.53
C LYS A 176 -12.40 4.68 11.26
N GLY A 177 -12.26 5.61 10.30
CA GLY A 177 -11.42 5.44 9.12
C GLY A 177 -9.97 5.05 9.46
N PHE A 178 -9.36 5.67 10.47
CA PHE A 178 -7.99 5.35 10.91
C PHE A 178 -7.88 3.98 11.61
N MET A 179 -8.93 3.55 12.33
CA MET A 179 -8.97 2.20 12.90
C MET A 179 -9.03 1.14 11.81
N PHE A 180 -9.90 1.31 10.82
CA PHE A 180 -9.97 0.38 9.70
C PHE A 180 -8.68 0.42 8.85
N GLU A 181 -8.08 1.60 8.69
CA GLU A 181 -6.77 1.75 8.05
C GLU A 181 -5.70 0.89 8.73
N GLY A 182 -5.58 0.94 10.07
CA GLY A 182 -4.62 0.10 10.80
C GLY A 182 -4.89 -1.39 10.62
N LEU A 183 -6.16 -1.82 10.66
CA LEU A 183 -6.50 -3.22 10.41
C LEU A 183 -6.09 -3.70 9.01
N PHE A 184 -6.31 -2.87 7.99
CA PHE A 184 -5.90 -3.17 6.62
C PHE A 184 -4.39 -3.08 6.44
N LEU A 185 -3.71 -2.13 7.09
CA LEU A 185 -2.26 -2.00 7.06
C LEU A 185 -1.61 -3.28 7.62
N PHE A 186 -2.04 -3.72 8.80
CA PHE A 186 -1.56 -4.96 9.39
C PHE A 186 -1.78 -6.18 8.48
N ALA A 187 -2.95 -6.29 7.85
CA ALA A 187 -3.24 -7.38 6.91
C ALA A 187 -2.33 -7.32 5.67
N VAL A 188 -2.09 -6.11 5.14
CA VAL A 188 -1.19 -5.86 4.02
C VAL A 188 0.25 -6.20 4.39
N ASP A 189 0.71 -5.85 5.59
CA ASP A 189 2.07 -6.13 6.06
C ASP A 189 2.36 -7.62 6.08
N LEU A 190 1.41 -8.44 6.54
CA LEU A 190 1.52 -9.90 6.50
C LEU A 190 1.64 -10.43 5.07
N ILE A 191 0.84 -9.88 4.15
CA ILE A 191 0.90 -10.27 2.73
C ILE A 191 2.24 -9.85 2.13
N ILE A 192 2.72 -8.63 2.42
CA ILE A 192 3.98 -8.13 1.89
C ILE A 192 5.18 -8.90 2.42
N ALA A 193 5.23 -9.19 3.73
CA ALA A 193 6.26 -10.05 4.31
C ALA A 193 6.28 -11.43 3.63
N ARG A 194 5.11 -12.03 3.38
CA ARG A 194 5.00 -13.27 2.61
C ARG A 194 5.54 -13.11 1.18
N MET A 195 5.29 -11.99 0.51
CA MET A 195 5.83 -11.75 -0.83
C MET A 195 7.35 -11.63 -0.82
N PHE A 196 7.96 -11.02 0.19
CA PHE A 196 9.41 -10.97 0.32
C PHE A 196 10.03 -12.35 0.51
N LEU A 197 9.39 -13.25 1.26
CA LEU A 197 9.80 -14.65 1.35
C LEU A 197 9.80 -15.33 -0.03
N HIS A 198 8.70 -15.22 -0.78
CA HIS A 198 8.61 -15.78 -2.14
C HIS A 198 9.59 -15.14 -3.11
N TYR A 199 9.85 -13.84 -2.96
CA TYR A 199 10.86 -13.13 -3.73
C TYR A 199 12.26 -13.68 -3.47
N SER A 200 12.62 -13.96 -2.21
CA SER A 200 13.93 -14.53 -1.89
C SER A 200 14.12 -15.89 -2.55
N ILE A 201 13.11 -16.77 -2.44
CA ILE A 201 13.14 -18.10 -3.07
C ILE A 201 13.25 -17.97 -4.59
N ALA A 202 12.43 -17.11 -5.21
CA ALA A 202 12.45 -16.91 -6.65
C ALA A 202 13.79 -16.32 -7.14
N LYS A 203 14.42 -15.46 -6.34
CA LYS A 203 15.73 -14.88 -6.63
C LYS A 203 16.82 -15.95 -6.63
N ASP A 204 16.82 -16.83 -5.64
CA ASP A 204 17.79 -17.92 -5.53
C ASP A 204 17.61 -18.93 -6.67
N GLU A 205 16.36 -19.26 -7.04
CA GLU A 205 16.06 -20.10 -8.19
C GLU A 205 16.60 -19.51 -9.50
N ILE A 206 16.44 -18.18 -9.72
CA ILE A 206 16.95 -17.51 -10.92
C ILE A 206 18.49 -17.52 -10.94
N ASN A 207 19.14 -17.20 -9.82
CA ASN A 207 20.60 -17.15 -9.74
C ASN A 207 21.25 -18.54 -9.80
N GLY A 208 20.55 -19.60 -9.41
CA GLY A 208 21.02 -20.99 -9.53
C GLY A 208 20.77 -21.64 -10.89
N MET A 209 20.12 -20.93 -11.81
CA MET A 209 19.91 -21.35 -13.22
C MET A 209 21.00 -20.83 -14.17
N ASP A 210 21.83 -19.89 -13.72
CA ASP A 210 23.03 -19.41 -14.41
C ASP A 210 24.25 -20.31 -14.11
#